data_AF-A0AAE2EA81-F1
#
_entry.id   AF-A0AAE2EA81-F1
#
_cell.length_a   1.000
_cell.length_b   1.000
_cell.length_c   1.000
_cell.angle_alpha   90.00
_cell.angle_beta   90.00
_cell.angle_gamma   90.00
#
_symmetry.space_group_name_H-M   'P 1'
#
loop_
_entity.id
_entity.type
_entity.pdbx_description
1 polymer ?
#
loop_
_entity_poly.entity_id
_entity_poly.type
_entity_poly.pdbx_seq_one_letter_code
_entity_poly.pdbx_strand_id
1 'polypeptide(L)'
;MKNLSALEAVLDYDKPSRRFLDELNENQMKDLSGEIFAKLYWSKRNPQWYEKDTNRLFARLRWVQRIIKKRLKTGKVKPELTENGSVMERFNFPYGDTLDFFHRYLRHPKWEVVYQESGCSAFWKNEATLELCTYCEGDVVMMKAPDEATFFRDCNRLSWWYADNA
;
A
#
# COMPACT_ATOMS: atom_id res chain seq x y z
N MET A 1 9.24 -12.02 -2.84
CA MET A 1 8.14 -11.03 -2.65
C MET A 1 7.08 -11.68 -1.77
N LYS A 2 6.57 -11.00 -0.73
CA LYS A 2 5.55 -11.56 0.17
C LYS A 2 4.14 -11.32 -0.41
N ASN A 3 3.71 -12.20 -1.30
CA ASN A 3 2.44 -12.13 -2.03
C ASN A 3 1.60 -13.40 -1.82
N LEU A 4 0.43 -13.48 -2.48
CA LEU A 4 -0.47 -14.64 -2.37
C LEU A 4 0.23 -15.95 -2.75
N SER A 5 0.99 -15.99 -3.83
CA SER A 5 1.71 -17.21 -4.23
C SER A 5 2.69 -17.70 -3.15
N ALA A 6 3.41 -16.77 -2.50
CA ALA A 6 4.30 -17.11 -1.41
C ALA A 6 3.53 -17.59 -0.16
N LEU A 7 2.37 -17.01 0.13
CA LEU A 7 1.49 -17.47 1.20
C LEU A 7 0.99 -18.89 0.92
N GLU A 8 0.55 -19.18 -0.32
CA GLU A 8 0.01 -20.49 -0.71
C GLU A 8 1.04 -21.61 -0.54
N ALA A 9 2.31 -21.34 -0.82
CA ALA A 9 3.41 -22.28 -0.62
C ALA A 9 3.60 -22.71 0.86
N VAL A 10 3.16 -21.89 1.82
CA VAL A 10 3.32 -22.15 3.26
C VAL A 10 1.99 -22.35 3.99
N LEU A 11 0.86 -22.22 3.28
CA LEU A 11 -0.49 -22.24 3.86
C LEU A 11 -0.86 -23.59 4.47
N ASP A 12 -0.20 -24.66 4.03
CA ASP A 12 -0.38 -25.99 4.58
C ASP A 12 0.11 -26.16 6.02
N TYR A 13 1.01 -25.27 6.46
CA TYR A 13 1.70 -25.37 7.73
C TYR A 13 1.34 -24.19 8.66
N ASP A 14 0.80 -24.47 9.84
CA ASP A 14 0.33 -23.43 10.78
C ASP A 14 1.45 -22.49 11.26
N LYS A 15 2.63 -23.03 11.60
CA LYS A 15 3.77 -22.20 12.04
C LYS A 15 4.32 -21.30 10.91
N PRO A 16 4.68 -21.83 9.72
CA PRO A 16 5.11 -21.01 8.59
C PRO A 16 4.10 -19.96 8.13
N SER A 17 2.80 -20.30 8.06
CA SER A 17 1.78 -19.33 7.65
C SER A 17 1.59 -18.19 8.66
N ARG A 18 1.66 -18.46 9.96
CA ARG A 18 1.66 -17.39 10.99
C ARG A 18 2.87 -16.50 10.88
N ARG A 19 4.07 -17.10 10.78
CA ARG A 19 5.33 -16.35 10.62
C ARG A 19 5.28 -15.45 9.38
N PHE A 20 4.79 -15.97 8.26
CA PHE A 20 4.61 -15.19 7.04
C PHE A 20 3.78 -13.93 7.29
N LEU A 21 2.64 -14.05 7.99
CA LEU A 21 1.76 -12.92 8.31
C LEU A 21 2.35 -11.95 9.35
N ASP A 22 3.18 -12.42 10.26
CA ASP A 22 3.82 -11.60 11.30
C ASP A 22 4.92 -10.70 10.73
N GLU A 23 5.50 -11.08 9.60
CA GLU A 23 6.54 -10.30 8.93
C GLU A 23 6.00 -9.28 7.92
N LEU A 24 4.68 -9.14 7.74
CA LEU A 24 4.08 -8.16 6.84
C LEU A 24 3.93 -6.80 7.52
N ASN A 25 4.25 -5.74 6.78
CA ASN A 25 3.84 -4.38 7.15
C ASN A 25 2.36 -4.12 6.75
N GLU A 26 1.84 -2.96 7.11
CA GLU A 26 0.43 -2.62 6.89
C GLU A 26 0.03 -2.63 5.40
N ASN A 27 0.82 -2.00 4.53
CA ASN A 27 0.51 -1.94 3.10
C ASN A 27 0.58 -3.33 2.45
N GLN A 28 1.62 -4.11 2.74
CA GLN A 28 1.73 -5.51 2.29
C GLN A 28 0.55 -6.37 2.77
N MET A 29 0.05 -6.11 3.97
CA MET A 29 -1.09 -6.84 4.52
C MET A 29 -2.41 -6.41 3.85
N LYS A 30 -2.58 -5.14 3.50
CA LYS A 30 -3.71 -4.63 2.68
C LYS A 30 -3.69 -5.26 1.28
N ASP A 31 -2.53 -5.27 0.62
CA ASP A 31 -2.35 -5.85 -0.71
C ASP A 31 -2.68 -7.34 -0.72
N LEU A 32 -2.12 -8.11 0.22
CA LEU A 32 -2.42 -9.54 0.36
C LEU A 32 -3.92 -9.79 0.62
N SER A 33 -4.58 -8.93 1.39
CA SER A 33 -6.04 -9.03 1.58
C SER A 33 -6.80 -8.82 0.27
N GLY A 34 -6.34 -7.89 -0.57
CA GLY A 34 -6.87 -7.65 -1.92
C GLY A 34 -6.67 -8.84 -2.85
N GLU A 35 -5.47 -9.41 -2.89
CA GLU A 35 -5.16 -10.60 -3.69
C GLU A 35 -6.02 -11.81 -3.27
N ILE A 36 -6.14 -12.06 -1.96
CA ILE A 36 -7.00 -13.13 -1.43
C ILE A 36 -8.46 -12.89 -1.82
N PHE A 37 -8.94 -11.65 -1.69
CA PHE A 37 -10.30 -11.30 -2.11
C PHE A 37 -10.51 -11.57 -3.60
N ALA A 38 -9.59 -11.14 -4.46
CA ALA A 38 -9.66 -11.33 -5.90
C ALA A 38 -9.71 -12.82 -6.27
N LYS A 39 -8.83 -13.65 -5.69
CA LYS A 39 -8.84 -15.10 -5.92
C LYS A 39 -10.15 -15.76 -5.45
N LEU A 40 -10.66 -15.39 -4.28
CA LEU A 40 -11.94 -15.90 -3.77
C LEU A 40 -13.15 -15.42 -4.60
N TYR A 41 -13.08 -14.22 -5.17
CA TYR A 41 -14.12 -13.66 -6.02
C TYR A 41 -14.15 -14.35 -7.38
N TRP A 42 -12.99 -14.49 -8.02
CA TRP A 42 -12.87 -15.08 -9.35
C TRP A 42 -13.03 -16.58 -9.35
N SER A 43 -12.61 -17.30 -8.30
CA SER A 43 -12.87 -18.75 -8.19
C SER A 43 -14.35 -19.13 -8.22
N LYS A 44 -15.24 -18.23 -7.79
CA LYS A 44 -16.70 -18.43 -7.89
C LYS A 44 -17.27 -18.15 -9.27
N ARG A 45 -16.64 -17.26 -10.04
CA ARG A 45 -17.14 -16.79 -11.35
C ARG A 45 -16.50 -17.53 -12.53
N ASN A 46 -15.24 -17.92 -12.37
CA ASN A 46 -14.43 -18.61 -13.35
C ASN A 46 -13.71 -19.80 -12.68
N PRO A 47 -14.46 -20.83 -12.22
CA PRO A 47 -13.87 -21.98 -11.54
C PRO A 47 -12.81 -22.72 -12.38
N GLN A 48 -12.93 -22.69 -13.71
CA GLN A 48 -11.99 -23.26 -14.67
C GLN A 48 -10.57 -22.67 -14.58
N TRP A 49 -10.41 -21.44 -14.06
CA TRP A 49 -9.08 -20.86 -13.83
C TRP A 49 -8.36 -21.46 -12.62
N TYR A 50 -9.08 -22.22 -11.78
CA TYR A 50 -8.60 -22.70 -10.49
C TYR A 50 -8.81 -24.21 -10.30
N GLU A 51 -8.85 -24.99 -11.38
CA GLU A 51 -9.11 -26.44 -11.34
C GLU A 51 -8.11 -27.21 -10.46
N LYS A 52 -6.88 -26.71 -10.33
CA LYS A 52 -5.82 -27.29 -9.49
C LYS A 52 -5.95 -26.93 -8.00
N ASP A 53 -6.77 -25.96 -7.67
CA ASP A 53 -6.95 -25.49 -6.30
C ASP A 53 -7.96 -26.36 -5.54
N THR A 54 -7.67 -26.60 -4.26
CA THR A 54 -8.52 -27.46 -3.42
C THR A 54 -9.52 -26.64 -2.60
N ASN A 55 -10.66 -27.25 -2.24
CA ASN A 55 -11.59 -26.67 -1.26
C ASN A 55 -10.91 -26.32 0.07
N ARG A 56 -9.89 -27.11 0.46
CA ARG A 56 -9.06 -26.88 1.64
C ARG A 56 -8.26 -25.57 1.52
N LEU A 57 -7.66 -25.29 0.35
CA LEU A 57 -6.98 -24.02 0.08
C LEU A 57 -7.93 -22.85 0.29
N PHE A 58 -9.09 -22.86 -0.36
CA PHE A 58 -10.06 -21.76 -0.24
C PHE A 58 -10.59 -21.56 1.18
N ALA A 59 -10.77 -22.64 1.95
CA ALA A 59 -11.15 -22.54 3.36
C ALA A 59 -10.07 -21.83 4.20
N ARG A 60 -8.80 -22.14 3.95
CA ARG A 60 -7.67 -21.49 4.62
C ARG A 60 -7.48 -20.04 4.21
N LEU A 61 -7.63 -19.71 2.92
CA LEU A 61 -7.59 -18.33 2.45
C LEU A 61 -8.67 -17.47 3.13
N ARG A 62 -9.90 -18.00 3.28
CA ARG A 62 -10.97 -17.34 4.06
C ARG A 62 -10.61 -17.15 5.54
N TRP A 63 -9.88 -18.08 6.13
CA TRP A 63 -9.41 -17.95 7.51
C TRP A 63 -8.31 -16.90 7.64
N VAL A 64 -7.31 -16.90 6.76
CA VAL A 64 -6.27 -15.87 6.70
C VAL A 64 -6.86 -14.48 6.48
N GLN A 65 -7.84 -14.36 5.58
CA GLN A 65 -8.52 -13.09 5.34
C GLN A 65 -9.18 -12.52 6.61
N ARG A 66 -9.75 -13.38 7.47
CA ARG A 66 -10.31 -12.96 8.77
C ARG A 66 -9.23 -12.48 9.73
N ILE A 67 -8.07 -13.14 9.75
CA ILE A 67 -6.92 -12.74 10.58
C ILE A 67 -6.42 -11.37 10.14
N ILE A 68 -6.18 -11.20 8.84
CA ILE A 68 -5.71 -9.94 8.27
C ILE A 68 -6.67 -8.80 8.62
N LYS A 69 -7.98 -8.97 8.37
CA LYS A 69 -8.99 -7.97 8.73
C LYS A 69 -8.95 -7.61 10.21
N LYS A 70 -8.77 -8.59 11.10
CA LYS A 70 -8.67 -8.34 12.55
C LYS A 70 -7.39 -7.57 12.91
N ARG A 71 -6.26 -7.92 12.30
CA ARG A 71 -4.96 -7.26 12.57
C ARG A 71 -4.99 -5.80 12.13
N LEU A 72 -5.46 -5.53 10.91
CA LEU A 72 -5.63 -4.19 10.37
C LEU A 72 -6.59 -3.36 11.25
N LYS A 73 -7.74 -3.91 11.66
CA LYS A 73 -8.69 -3.20 12.53
C LYS A 73 -8.13 -2.86 13.92
N THR A 74 -7.19 -3.65 14.44
CA THR A 74 -6.65 -3.49 15.80
C THR A 74 -5.37 -2.67 15.86
N GLY A 75 -4.85 -2.19 14.72
CA GLY A 75 -3.59 -1.44 14.67
C GLY A 75 -2.37 -2.25 15.09
N LYS A 76 -2.45 -3.59 15.06
CA LYS A 76 -1.37 -4.50 15.49
C LYS A 76 -0.36 -4.83 14.38
N VAL A 77 -0.40 -4.10 13.27
CA VAL A 77 0.49 -4.30 12.12
C VAL A 77 1.51 -3.18 12.12
N LYS A 78 2.77 -3.53 11.83
CA LYS A 78 3.83 -2.53 11.76
C LYS A 78 3.61 -1.64 10.52
N PRO A 79 3.78 -0.32 10.63
CA PRO A 79 3.74 0.54 9.46
C PRO A 79 4.88 0.20 8.49
N GLU A 80 4.69 0.51 7.21
CA GLU A 80 5.81 0.62 6.27
C GLU A 80 6.57 1.92 6.58
N LEU A 81 7.90 1.88 6.54
CA LEU A 81 8.75 3.04 6.78
C LEU A 81 9.59 3.34 5.55
N THR A 82 9.86 4.62 5.29
CA THR A 82 10.93 5.05 4.38
C THR A 82 12.28 4.65 4.96
N GLU A 83 13.34 4.72 4.15
CA GLU A 83 14.71 4.52 4.63
C GLU A 83 15.10 5.50 5.74
N ASN A 84 14.50 6.69 5.76
CA ASN A 84 14.76 7.74 6.76
C ASN A 84 13.83 7.65 7.97
N GLY A 85 12.84 6.75 7.96
CA GLY A 85 11.95 6.48 9.08
C GLY A 85 10.57 7.13 9.03
N SER A 86 10.20 7.79 7.92
CA SER A 86 8.82 8.29 7.73
C SER A 86 7.83 7.15 7.56
N VAL A 87 6.65 7.27 8.15
CA VAL A 87 5.58 6.28 7.97
C VAL A 87 4.98 6.43 6.58
N MET A 88 4.84 5.32 5.84
CA MET A 88 4.26 5.29 4.50
C MET A 88 2.88 4.64 4.51
N GLU A 89 1.90 5.32 3.91
CA GLU A 89 0.59 4.77 3.59
C GLU A 89 0.39 4.75 2.08
N ARG A 90 -0.01 3.60 1.56
CA ARG A 90 -0.29 3.41 0.13
C ARG A 90 -1.77 3.17 -0.07
N PHE A 91 -2.35 3.83 -1.06
CA PHE A 91 -3.73 3.59 -1.48
C PHE A 91 -3.93 3.99 -2.94
N ASN A 92 -4.97 3.44 -3.54
CA ASN A 92 -5.34 3.76 -4.91
C ASN A 92 -6.49 4.77 -4.94
N PHE A 93 -6.38 5.75 -5.83
CA PHE A 93 -7.38 6.75 -6.19
C PHE A 93 -7.88 6.43 -7.60
N PRO A 94 -8.92 5.60 -7.74
CA PRO A 94 -9.29 4.98 -9.02
C PRO A 94 -9.95 5.92 -10.03
N TYR A 95 -10.33 7.14 -9.64
CA TYR A 95 -11.12 8.04 -10.47
C TYR A 95 -10.65 9.49 -10.36
N GLY A 96 -9.87 9.93 -11.34
CA GLY A 96 -9.46 11.31 -11.51
C GLY A 96 -7.95 11.44 -11.66
N ASP A 97 -7.52 12.56 -12.19
CA ASP A 97 -6.12 12.92 -12.42
C ASP A 97 -5.48 13.54 -11.16
N THR A 98 -4.24 14.04 -11.29
CA THR A 98 -3.54 14.75 -10.21
C THR A 98 -4.32 15.96 -9.68
N LEU A 99 -5.08 16.67 -10.53
CA LEU A 99 -5.86 17.85 -10.14
C LEU A 99 -7.10 17.44 -9.36
N ASP A 100 -7.82 16.42 -9.83
CA ASP A 100 -8.94 15.81 -9.11
C ASP A 100 -8.49 15.35 -7.71
N PHE A 101 -7.35 14.66 -7.62
CA PHE A 101 -6.81 14.21 -6.36
C PHE A 101 -6.47 15.39 -5.43
N PHE A 102 -5.69 16.35 -5.91
CA PHE A 102 -5.30 17.54 -5.15
C PHE A 102 -6.52 18.27 -4.60
N HIS A 103 -7.50 18.55 -5.45
CA HIS A 103 -8.71 19.29 -5.07
C HIS A 103 -9.65 18.51 -4.17
N ARG A 104 -9.62 17.17 -4.12
CA ARG A 104 -10.52 16.37 -3.27
C ARG A 104 -9.89 15.98 -1.95
N TYR A 105 -8.59 15.67 -1.93
CA TYR A 105 -7.90 15.06 -0.79
C TYR A 105 -6.84 15.94 -0.14
N LEU A 106 -6.20 16.85 -0.89
CA LEU A 106 -5.15 17.74 -0.37
C LEU A 106 -5.69 19.15 -0.06
N ARG A 107 -6.98 19.27 0.27
CA ARG A 107 -7.68 20.55 0.55
C ARG A 107 -7.13 21.35 1.73
N HIS A 108 -6.21 20.79 2.52
CA HIS A 108 -5.64 21.51 3.65
C HIS A 108 -4.79 22.69 3.13
N PRO A 109 -4.87 23.89 3.74
CA PRO A 109 -3.94 24.95 3.39
C PRO A 109 -2.50 24.47 3.65
N LYS A 110 -1.55 24.86 2.78
CA LYS A 110 -0.09 24.60 2.87
C LYS A 110 0.46 23.37 2.13
N TRP A 111 -0.32 22.70 1.30
CA TRP A 111 0.27 21.79 0.31
C TRP A 111 0.93 22.59 -0.82
N GLU A 112 2.21 22.35 -1.04
CA GLU A 112 3.03 22.97 -2.09
C GLU A 112 3.33 21.93 -3.18
N VAL A 113 3.23 22.36 -4.44
CA VAL A 113 3.61 21.54 -5.60
C VAL A 113 5.12 21.56 -5.74
N VAL A 114 5.76 20.40 -5.67
CA VAL A 114 7.20 20.23 -5.93
C VAL A 114 7.44 19.76 -7.35
N TYR A 115 6.60 18.85 -7.85
CA TYR A 115 6.60 18.36 -9.22
C TYR A 115 5.17 18.07 -9.68
N GLN A 116 4.87 18.33 -10.95
CA GLN A 116 3.60 17.94 -11.56
C GLN A 116 3.75 17.78 -13.07
N GLU A 117 3.33 16.64 -13.59
CA GLU A 117 3.34 16.31 -15.01
C GLU A 117 1.94 15.90 -15.46
N SER A 118 1.36 16.74 -16.33
CA SER A 118 0.21 16.49 -17.21
C SER A 118 -0.85 15.49 -16.70
N GLY A 119 -1.32 15.66 -15.46
CA GLY A 119 -2.42 14.85 -14.91
C GLY A 119 -2.06 13.43 -14.46
N CYS A 120 -0.89 12.92 -14.85
CA CYS A 120 -0.48 11.54 -14.59
C CYS A 120 0.38 11.40 -13.33
N SER A 121 1.27 12.36 -13.05
CA SER A 121 2.24 12.25 -11.96
C SER A 121 2.39 13.57 -11.21
N ALA A 122 2.51 13.50 -9.89
CA ALA A 122 2.75 14.69 -9.07
C ALA A 122 3.41 14.35 -7.74
N PHE A 123 4.12 15.34 -7.20
CA PHE A 123 4.71 15.32 -5.87
C PHE A 123 4.38 16.64 -5.16
N TRP A 124 3.76 16.52 -4.00
CA TRP A 124 3.44 17.61 -3.11
C TRP A 124 4.09 17.43 -1.75
N LYS A 125 4.34 18.55 -1.08
CA LYS A 125 4.83 18.59 0.31
C LYS A 125 3.97 19.50 1.17
N ASN A 126 3.93 19.21 2.46
CA ASN A 126 3.32 20.05 3.48
C ASN A 126 4.23 20.11 4.70
N GLU A 127 5.02 21.18 4.79
CA GLU A 127 6.00 21.36 5.86
C GLU A 127 5.33 21.54 7.23
N ALA A 128 4.12 22.09 7.27
CA ALA A 128 3.43 22.35 8.54
C ALA A 128 2.93 21.06 9.22
N THR A 129 2.62 20.03 8.44
CA THR A 129 2.21 18.72 8.96
C THR A 129 3.31 17.66 8.84
N LEU A 130 4.45 18.02 8.26
CA LEU A 130 5.58 17.13 7.94
C LEU A 130 5.16 15.95 7.04
N GLU A 131 4.32 16.25 6.04
CA GLU A 131 3.74 15.26 5.14
C GLU A 131 4.21 15.45 3.70
N LEU A 132 4.48 14.34 3.02
CA LEU A 132 4.81 14.28 1.61
C LEU A 132 3.77 13.41 0.90
N CYS A 133 3.43 13.75 -0.33
CA CYS A 133 2.45 13.02 -1.12
C CYS A 133 2.96 12.84 -2.55
N THR A 134 3.09 11.60 -3.01
CA THR A 134 3.32 11.31 -4.43
C THR A 134 2.08 10.66 -5.02
N TYR A 135 1.78 11.02 -6.26
CA TYR A 135 0.70 10.45 -7.07
C TYR A 135 1.27 10.00 -8.41
N CYS A 136 0.86 8.82 -8.87
CA CYS A 136 1.14 8.33 -10.23
C CYS A 136 -0.02 7.48 -10.72
N GLU A 137 -0.79 7.95 -11.71
CA GLU A 137 -1.91 7.21 -12.34
C GLU A 137 -2.91 6.60 -11.34
N GLY A 138 -3.19 7.34 -10.26
CA GLY A 138 -4.08 6.90 -9.19
C GLY A 138 -3.38 6.13 -8.07
N ASP A 139 -2.14 5.70 -8.22
CA ASP A 139 -1.35 5.18 -7.10
C ASP A 139 -0.82 6.32 -6.25
N VAL A 140 -1.24 6.34 -4.98
CA VAL A 140 -0.92 7.40 -4.04
C VAL A 140 -0.08 6.85 -2.91
N VAL A 141 0.98 7.58 -2.58
CA VAL A 141 1.82 7.33 -1.40
C VAL A 141 1.82 8.58 -0.54
N MET A 142 1.28 8.45 0.66
CA MET A 142 1.38 9.46 1.71
C MET A 142 2.53 9.07 2.65
N MET A 143 3.38 10.04 2.97
CA MET A 143 4.48 9.87 3.90
C MET A 143 4.35 10.89 5.01
N LYS A 144 4.52 10.45 6.26
CA LYS A 144 4.53 11.32 7.42
C LYS A 144 5.82 11.17 8.19
N ALA A 145 6.59 12.25 8.25
CA ALA A 145 7.86 12.27 8.97
C ALA A 145 7.64 12.48 10.47
N PRO A 146 8.50 11.88 11.33
CA PRO A 146 8.45 12.11 12.77
C PRO A 146 9.01 13.47 13.20
N ASP A 147 9.87 14.07 12.37
CA ASP A 147 10.56 15.33 12.62
C ASP A 147 10.96 16.03 11.32
N GLU A 148 11.30 17.32 11.42
CA GLU A 148 11.71 18.16 10.29
C GLU A 148 12.96 17.63 9.57
N ALA A 149 13.95 17.11 10.31
CA ALA A 149 15.18 16.60 9.71
C ALA A 149 14.90 15.41 8.78
N THR A 150 14.04 14.49 9.21
CA THR A 150 13.59 13.35 8.42
C THR A 150 12.74 13.78 7.23
N PHE A 151 11.84 14.74 7.45
CA PHE A 151 11.05 15.34 6.38
C PHE A 151 11.92 15.90 5.25
N PHE A 152 12.92 16.72 5.57
CA PHE A 152 13.80 17.31 4.56
C PHE A 152 14.66 16.27 3.84
N ARG A 153 15.11 15.21 4.53
CA ARG A 153 15.82 14.09 3.87
C ARG A 153 14.96 13.38 2.84
N ASP A 154 13.73 13.00 3.22
CA ASP A 154 12.80 12.33 2.30
C ASP A 154 12.37 13.25 1.15
N CYS A 155 12.10 14.54 1.45
CA CYS A 155 11.74 15.53 0.44
C CYS A 155 12.87 15.71 -0.60
N ASN A 156 14.11 15.92 -0.15
CA ASN A 156 15.26 16.12 -1.04
C ASN A 156 15.49 14.90 -1.93
N ARG A 157 15.37 13.69 -1.37
CA ARG A 157 15.50 12.45 -2.14
C ARG A 157 14.46 12.35 -3.25
N LEU A 158 13.20 12.64 -2.95
CA LEU A 158 12.14 12.63 -3.97
C LEU A 158 12.37 13.72 -5.02
N SER A 159 12.73 14.93 -4.59
CA SER A 159 13.06 16.03 -5.51
C SER A 159 14.18 15.67 -6.48
N TRP A 160 15.25 15.01 -6.02
CA TRP A 160 16.32 14.53 -6.90
C TRP A 160 15.83 13.46 -7.87
N TRP A 161 15.04 12.50 -7.40
CA TRP A 161 14.50 11.47 -8.28
C TRP A 161 13.65 12.07 -9.41
N TYR A 162 12.76 13.03 -9.10
CA TYR A 162 11.97 13.72 -10.12
C TYR A 162 12.83 14.59 -11.03
N ALA A 163 13.87 15.26 -10.53
CA ALA A 163 14.76 16.05 -11.38
C ALA A 163 15.53 15.18 -12.41
N ASP A 164 15.84 13.93 -12.04
CA ASP A 164 16.59 13.00 -12.90
C ASP A 164 15.68 12.17 -13.84
N ASN A 165 14.37 12.09 -13.58
CA ASN A 165 13.44 11.17 -14.25
C ASN A 165 12.16 11.83 -14.80
N ALA A 166 12.10 13.16 -14.81
CA ALA A 166 11.05 13.95 -15.45
C ALA A 166 11.30 14.16 -16.95
#